data_AF-A0A7K4I7K8-F1
#
_entry.id   AF-A0A7K4I7K8-F1
#
_cell.length_a   1.000
_cell.length_b   1.000
_cell.length_c   1.000
_cell.angle_alpha   90.00
_cell.angle_beta   90.00
_cell.angle_gamma   90.00
#
_symmetry.space_group_name_H-M   'P 1'
#
loop_
_entity.id
_entity.type
_entity.pdbx_description
1 polymer ?
#
loop_
_entity_poly.entity_id
_entity_poly.type
_entity_poly.pdbx_seq_one_letter_code
_entity_poly.pdbx_strand_id
1 'polypeptide(L)'
;MALLIADINLALQIVILAFLFVSLAFKRKGKFALHGGTMLVVVVLNAASFFLVMLPSFFAQNFSALSPSIGIIAPVHGILGGIAEILGIFLVAAWGLQKTVQSCVKRRMIMRITIALWIAALALGILLYAALYGIIIL
;
A
#
# COMPACT_ATOMS: atom_id res chain seq x y z
N MET A 1 -0.67 17.36 -16.23
CA MET A 1 0.33 16.33 -15.87
C MET A 1 0.03 15.68 -14.52
N ALA A 2 -0.10 16.47 -13.44
CA ALA A 2 -0.31 15.94 -12.08
C ALA A 2 -1.57 15.06 -11.92
N LEU A 3 -2.70 15.47 -12.52
CA LEU A 3 -3.94 14.68 -12.54
C LEU A 3 -3.73 13.29 -13.16
N LEU A 4 -3.18 13.22 -14.37
CA LEU A 4 -2.91 11.95 -15.06
C LEU A 4 -2.01 11.02 -14.24
N ILE A 5 -0.99 11.55 -13.58
CA ILE A 5 -0.10 10.75 -12.71
C ILE A 5 -0.87 10.21 -11.50
N ALA A 6 -1.73 11.03 -10.88
CA ALA A 6 -2.55 10.59 -9.75
C ALA A 6 -3.57 9.53 -10.16
N ASP A 7 -4.20 9.67 -11.33
CA ASP A 7 -5.16 8.70 -11.88
C ASP A 7 -4.48 7.34 -12.13
N ILE A 8 -3.31 7.36 -12.79
CA ILE A 8 -2.52 6.15 -13.05
C ILE A 8 -2.10 5.50 -11.73
N ASN A 9 -1.64 6.30 -10.76
CA ASN A 9 -1.21 5.79 -9.47
C ASN A 9 -2.38 5.15 -8.70
N LEU A 10 -3.55 5.79 -8.67
CA LEU A 10 -4.74 5.23 -8.03
C LEU A 10 -5.22 3.95 -8.72
N ALA A 11 -5.26 3.94 -10.07
CA ALA A 11 -5.60 2.76 -10.83
C ALA A 11 -4.63 1.59 -10.53
N LEU A 12 -3.33 1.88 -10.47
CA LEU A 12 -2.31 0.89 -10.08
C LEU A 12 -2.57 0.33 -8.68
N GLN A 13 -2.90 1.19 -7.71
CA GLN A 13 -3.20 0.76 -6.34
C GLN A 13 -4.47 -0.13 -6.26
N ILE A 14 -5.48 0.15 -7.06
CA ILE A 14 -6.68 -0.70 -7.18
C ILE A 14 -6.32 -2.06 -7.79
N VAL A 15 -5.48 -2.08 -8.82
CA VAL A 15 -4.97 -3.33 -9.41
C VAL A 15 -4.16 -4.12 -8.37
N ILE A 16 -3.27 -3.46 -7.62
CA ILE A 16 -2.50 -4.10 -6.55
C ILE A 16 -3.43 -4.73 -5.49
N LEU A 17 -4.50 -4.03 -5.10
CA LEU A 17 -5.51 -4.56 -4.19
C LEU A 17 -6.18 -5.83 -4.74
N ALA A 18 -6.52 -5.85 -6.03
CA ALA A 18 -7.07 -7.03 -6.68
C ALA A 18 -6.09 -8.22 -6.63
N PHE A 19 -4.80 -7.98 -6.93
CA PHE A 19 -3.76 -9.00 -6.82
C PHE A 19 -3.60 -9.52 -5.39
N LEU A 20 -3.75 -8.66 -4.38
CA LEU A 20 -3.71 -9.06 -2.97
C LEU A 20 -4.85 -10.04 -2.63
N PHE A 21 -6.07 -9.81 -3.14
CA PHE A 21 -7.18 -10.75 -2.97
C PHE A 21 -6.95 -12.08 -3.69
N VAL A 22 -6.39 -12.04 -4.91
CA VAL A 22 -5.99 -13.26 -5.64
C VAL A 22 -4.93 -14.04 -4.84
N SER A 23 -3.95 -13.35 -4.27
CA SER A 23 -2.92 -13.96 -3.43
C SER A 23 -3.50 -14.62 -2.18
N LEU A 24 -4.50 -13.99 -1.57
CA LEU A 24 -5.23 -14.56 -0.44
C LEU A 24 -5.99 -15.85 -0.82
N ALA A 25 -6.53 -15.92 -2.04
CA ALA A 25 -7.15 -17.13 -2.57
C ALA A 25 -6.13 -18.27 -2.73
N PHE A 26 -4.90 -17.99 -3.18
CA PHE A 26 -3.83 -19.00 -3.23
C PHE A 26 -3.48 -19.54 -1.85
N LYS A 27 -3.39 -18.67 -0.85
CA LYS A 27 -3.20 -19.08 0.56
C LYS A 27 -4.32 -20.01 1.04
N ARG A 28 -5.59 -19.67 0.77
CA ARG A 28 -6.75 -20.51 1.15
C ARG A 28 -6.70 -21.90 0.52
N LYS A 29 -6.14 -22.01 -0.69
CA LYS A 29 -5.91 -23.28 -1.42
C LYS A 29 -4.62 -23.99 -1.01
N GLY A 30 -3.90 -23.53 0.02
CA GLY A 30 -2.62 -24.11 0.46
C GLY A 30 -1.43 -23.87 -0.48
N LYS A 31 -1.59 -23.05 -1.52
CA LYS A 31 -0.54 -22.76 -2.51
C LYS A 31 0.39 -21.64 -2.04
N PHE A 32 1.18 -21.93 -1.00
CA PHE A 32 2.03 -20.92 -0.33
C PHE A 32 3.13 -20.32 -1.21
N ALA A 33 3.70 -21.08 -2.14
CA ALA A 33 4.69 -20.56 -3.09
C ALA A 33 4.09 -19.49 -4.02
N LEU A 34 2.89 -19.75 -4.55
CA LEU A 34 2.16 -18.77 -5.37
C LEU A 34 1.72 -17.55 -4.55
N HIS A 35 1.27 -17.75 -3.30
CA HIS A 35 0.99 -16.65 -2.39
C HIS A 35 2.23 -15.76 -2.18
N GLY A 36 3.38 -16.33 -1.83
CA GLY A 36 4.61 -15.56 -1.64
C GLY A 36 5.09 -14.86 -2.92
N GLY A 37 5.08 -15.54 -4.06
CA GLY A 37 5.47 -14.93 -5.34
C GLY A 37 4.56 -13.78 -5.77
N THR A 38 3.24 -13.93 -5.59
CA THR A 38 2.29 -12.83 -5.86
C THR A 38 2.42 -11.68 -4.87
N MET A 39 2.70 -11.96 -3.58
CA MET A 39 2.98 -10.92 -2.60
C MET A 39 4.27 -10.16 -2.90
N LEU A 40 5.30 -10.83 -3.43
CA LEU A 40 6.52 -10.16 -3.92
C LEU A 40 6.19 -9.18 -5.05
N VAL A 41 5.42 -9.60 -6.05
CA VAL A 41 5.00 -8.71 -7.15
C VAL A 41 4.21 -7.51 -6.61
N VAL A 42 3.24 -7.77 -5.73
CA VAL A 42 2.40 -6.75 -5.09
C VAL A 42 3.25 -5.71 -4.34
N VAL A 43 4.20 -6.16 -3.51
CA VAL A 43 5.07 -5.25 -2.76
C VAL A 43 6.02 -4.49 -3.68
N VAL A 44 6.60 -5.12 -4.71
CA VAL A 44 7.50 -4.43 -5.66
C VAL A 44 6.76 -3.35 -6.44
N LEU A 45 5.55 -3.64 -6.93
CA LEU A 45 4.73 -2.65 -7.62
C LEU A 45 4.33 -1.50 -6.69
N ASN A 46 3.98 -1.82 -5.44
CA ASN A 46 3.65 -0.80 -4.44
C ASN A 46 4.86 0.05 -4.08
N ALA A 47 6.03 -0.55 -3.90
CA ALA A 47 7.29 0.15 -3.63
C ALA A 47 7.64 1.13 -4.75
N ALA A 48 7.54 0.67 -6.01
CA ALA A 48 7.80 1.51 -7.16
C ALA A 48 6.83 2.70 -7.21
N SER A 49 5.53 2.47 -7.04
CA SER A 49 4.51 3.51 -6.93
C SER A 49 4.80 4.48 -5.77
N PHE A 50 5.18 3.95 -4.60
CA PHE A 50 5.48 4.75 -3.42
C PHE A 50 6.71 5.65 -3.63
N PHE A 51 7.85 5.09 -4.00
CA PHE A 51 9.10 5.85 -4.12
C PHE A 51 9.14 6.79 -5.33
N LEU A 52 8.50 6.41 -6.44
CA LEU A 52 8.55 7.20 -7.67
C LEU A 52 7.44 8.25 -7.77
N VAL A 53 6.29 8.02 -7.13
CA VAL A 53 5.11 8.88 -7.27
C VAL A 53 4.67 9.46 -5.94
N MET A 54 4.32 8.62 -4.95
CA MET A 54 3.69 9.11 -3.72
C MET A 54 4.63 9.93 -2.85
N LEU A 55 5.85 9.44 -2.63
CA LEU A 55 6.83 10.05 -1.74
C LEU A 55 7.30 11.42 -2.28
N PRO A 56 7.69 11.57 -3.56
CA PRO A 56 8.04 12.89 -4.10
C PRO A 56 6.84 13.85 -4.08
N SER A 57 5.64 13.37 -4.38
CA SER A 57 4.42 14.20 -4.33
C SER A 57 4.13 14.70 -2.92
N PHE A 58 4.33 13.86 -1.90
CA PHE A 58 4.16 14.24 -0.50
C PHE A 58 5.11 15.36 -0.07
N PHE A 59 6.39 15.30 -0.48
CA PHE A 59 7.36 16.35 -0.16
C PHE A 59 7.22 17.61 -1.01
N ALA A 60 6.66 17.50 -2.22
CA ALA A 60 6.34 18.65 -3.05
C ALA A 60 5.09 19.40 -2.58
N GLN A 61 4.30 18.83 -1.68
CA GLN A 61 3.04 19.39 -1.24
C GLN A 61 3.25 20.54 -0.22
N ASN A 62 2.61 21.68 -0.46
CA ASN A 62 2.53 22.75 0.53
C ASN A 62 1.33 22.51 1.47
N PHE A 63 1.58 21.88 2.62
CA PHE A 63 0.53 21.57 3.60
C PHE A 63 -0.17 22.79 4.19
N SER A 64 0.49 23.97 4.22
CA SER A 64 -0.12 25.20 4.74
C SER A 64 -1.22 25.77 3.83
N ALA A 65 -1.24 25.36 2.55
CA ALA A 65 -2.24 25.78 1.56
C ALA A 65 -3.43 24.81 1.45
N LEU A 66 -3.42 23.71 2.21
CA LEU A 66 -4.48 22.70 2.19
C LEU A 66 -5.59 23.03 3.19
N SER A 67 -6.79 22.48 2.98
CA SER A 67 -7.84 22.54 4.00
C SER A 67 -7.35 21.84 5.28
N PRO A 68 -7.80 22.27 6.48
CA PRO A 68 -7.36 21.67 7.75
C PRO A 68 -7.54 20.14 7.78
N SER A 69 -8.66 19.65 7.24
CA SER A 69 -8.98 18.22 7.12
C SER A 69 -7.92 17.48 6.29
N ILE A 70 -7.59 17.98 5.10
CA ILE A 70 -6.58 17.37 4.22
C ILE A 70 -5.18 17.46 4.86
N GLY A 71 -4.87 18.58 5.53
CA GLY A 71 -3.61 18.79 6.25
C GLY A 71 -3.36 17.76 7.36
N ILE A 72 -4.40 17.14 7.91
CA ILE A 72 -4.31 16.05 8.89
C ILE A 72 -4.33 14.68 8.21
N ILE A 73 -5.26 14.46 7.26
CA ILE A 73 -5.45 13.17 6.62
C ILE A 73 -4.23 12.78 5.80
N ALA A 74 -3.59 13.72 5.09
CA ALA A 74 -2.44 13.43 4.23
C ALA A 74 -1.22 12.89 5.02
N PRO A 75 -0.76 13.52 6.12
CA PRO A 75 0.28 12.93 6.97
C PRO A 75 -0.09 11.58 7.57
N VAL A 76 -1.33 11.40 8.04
CA VAL A 76 -1.78 10.11 8.60
C VAL A 76 -1.73 9.01 7.54
N HIS A 77 -2.22 9.29 6.33
CA HIS A 77 -2.11 8.38 5.19
C HIS A 77 -0.63 8.04 4.89
N GLY A 78 0.23 9.06 4.81
CA GLY A 78 1.66 8.88 4.54
C GLY A 78 2.37 8.01 5.59
N ILE A 79 2.07 8.22 6.87
CA ILE A 79 2.64 7.42 7.98
C ILE A 79 2.15 5.97 7.92
N LEU A 80 0.83 5.76 7.82
CA LEU A 80 0.27 4.40 7.77
C LEU A 80 0.75 3.64 6.54
N GLY A 81 0.78 4.30 5.38
CA GLY A 81 1.30 3.75 4.13
C GLY A 81 2.79 3.41 4.21
N GLY A 82 3.60 4.32 4.76
CA GLY A 82 5.03 4.10 4.94
C GLY A 82 5.34 2.93 5.88
N ILE A 83 4.63 2.82 7.01
CA ILE A 83 4.77 1.66 7.92
C ILE A 83 4.33 0.37 7.23
N ALA A 84 3.20 0.39 6.52
CA ALA A 84 2.71 -0.77 5.77
C ALA A 84 3.74 -1.24 4.73
N GLU A 85 4.34 -0.30 4.00
CA GLU A 85 5.34 -0.58 2.96
C GLU A 85 6.62 -1.19 3.55
N ILE A 86 7.16 -0.60 4.63
CA ILE A 86 8.33 -1.14 5.33
C ILE A 86 8.06 -2.57 5.81
N LEU A 87 6.90 -2.82 6.42
CA LEU A 87 6.53 -4.16 6.88
C LEU A 87 6.34 -5.13 5.70
N GLY A 88 5.79 -4.67 4.58
CA GLY A 88 5.61 -5.45 3.36
C GLY A 88 6.95 -5.92 2.78
N ILE A 89 7.88 -4.99 2.60
CA ILE A 89 9.26 -5.27 2.15
C ILE A 89 9.93 -6.25 3.11
N PHE A 90 9.83 -6.00 4.42
CA PHE A 90 10.39 -6.89 5.44
C PHE A 90 9.83 -8.31 5.35
N LEU A 91 8.52 -8.47 5.20
CA LEU A 91 7.87 -9.79 5.12
C LEU A 91 8.29 -10.55 3.87
N VAL A 92 8.38 -9.88 2.72
CA VAL A 92 8.78 -10.48 1.45
C VAL A 92 10.27 -10.85 1.46
N ALA A 93 11.14 -9.98 1.97
CA ALA A 93 12.56 -10.28 2.14
C ALA A 93 12.78 -11.44 3.12
N ALA A 94 12.08 -11.42 4.26
CA ALA A 94 12.14 -12.51 5.23
C ALA A 94 11.64 -13.83 4.65
N TRP A 95 10.66 -13.81 3.74
CA TRP A 95 10.18 -15.01 3.05
C TRP A 95 11.17 -15.52 2.00
N GLY A 96 11.74 -14.64 1.17
CA GLY A 96 12.71 -15.02 0.13
C GLY A 96 13.99 -15.67 0.67
N LEU A 97 14.35 -15.40 1.93
CA LEU A 97 15.49 -16.01 2.63
C LEU A 97 15.17 -17.37 3.26
N GLN A 98 13.93 -17.86 3.19
CA GLN A 98 13.48 -19.06 3.90
C GLN A 98 13.09 -20.19 2.95
N LYS A 99 13.51 -21.42 3.29
CA LYS A 99 13.12 -22.63 2.54
C LYS A 99 11.79 -23.25 3.02
N THR A 100 11.26 -22.84 4.18
CA THR A 100 10.08 -23.48 4.80
C THR A 100 9.01 -22.49 5.24
N VAL A 101 7.76 -22.94 5.25
CA VAL A 101 6.57 -22.15 5.63
C VAL A 101 6.47 -21.88 7.15
N GLN A 102 7.30 -22.52 7.98
CA GLN A 102 7.24 -22.38 9.45
C GLN A 102 7.55 -20.95 9.91
N SER A 103 8.43 -20.23 9.21
CA SER A 103 8.73 -18.82 9.51
C SER A 103 7.56 -17.88 9.21
N CYS A 104 6.72 -18.22 8.21
CA CYS A 104 5.47 -17.48 7.95
C CYS A 104 4.51 -17.60 9.15
N VAL A 105 4.40 -18.76 9.78
CA VAL A 105 3.50 -18.94 10.94
C VAL A 105 3.94 -18.06 12.10
N LYS A 106 5.25 -17.97 12.37
CA LYS A 106 5.82 -17.12 13.43
C LYS A 106 5.53 -15.62 13.22
N ARG A 107 5.37 -15.19 11.97
CA ARG A 107 5.12 -13.78 11.58
C ARG A 107 3.67 -13.49 11.24
N ARG A 108 2.74 -14.39 11.59
CA ARG A 108 1.30 -14.27 11.26
C ARG A 108 0.71 -12.94 11.75
N MET A 109 1.08 -12.47 12.93
CA MET A 109 0.54 -11.22 13.46
C MET A 109 1.04 -10.01 12.65
N ILE A 110 2.33 -9.99 12.29
CA ILE A 110 2.90 -8.94 11.45
C ILE A 110 2.16 -8.88 10.11
N MET A 111 1.95 -10.01 9.43
CA MET A 111 1.16 -10.05 8.19
C MET A 111 -0.26 -9.48 8.34
N ARG A 112 -0.93 -9.76 9.47
CA ARG A 112 -2.29 -9.24 9.76
C ARG A 112 -2.28 -7.74 10.00
N ILE A 113 -1.27 -7.24 10.69
CA ILE A 113 -1.09 -5.79 10.90
C ILE A 113 -0.78 -5.12 9.57
N THR A 114 0.14 -5.66 8.77
CA THR A 114 0.50 -5.12 7.46
C THR A 114 -0.70 -4.96 6.55
N ILE A 115 -1.55 -5.99 6.42
CA ILE A 115 -2.74 -5.90 5.55
C ILE A 115 -3.77 -4.91 6.10
N ALA A 116 -3.95 -4.82 7.42
CA ALA A 116 -4.86 -3.86 8.03
C ALA A 116 -4.38 -2.41 7.81
N LEU A 117 -3.09 -2.14 8.03
CA LEU A 117 -2.47 -0.85 7.77
C LEU A 117 -2.56 -0.48 6.28
N TRP A 118 -2.33 -1.43 5.38
CA TRP A 118 -2.41 -1.19 3.95
C TRP A 118 -3.84 -0.84 3.51
N ILE A 119 -4.85 -1.60 3.94
CA ILE A 119 -6.25 -1.31 3.61
C ILE A 119 -6.65 0.07 4.16
N ALA A 120 -6.27 0.39 5.40
CA ALA A 120 -6.53 1.70 5.99
C ALA A 120 -5.85 2.83 5.20
N ALA A 121 -4.56 2.66 4.86
CA ALA A 121 -3.82 3.62 4.06
C ALA A 121 -4.46 3.81 2.67
N LEU A 122 -4.87 2.73 1.99
CA LEU A 122 -5.52 2.81 0.69
C LEU A 122 -6.86 3.56 0.76
N ALA A 123 -7.68 3.28 1.78
CA ALA A 123 -8.94 3.99 2.00
C ALA A 123 -8.73 5.50 2.19
N LEU A 124 -7.74 5.89 3.00
CA LEU A 124 -7.36 7.30 3.16
C LEU A 124 -6.81 7.91 1.87
N GLY A 125 -6.06 7.13 1.07
CA GLY A 125 -5.54 7.57 -0.22
C GLY A 125 -6.65 7.87 -1.23
N ILE A 126 -7.68 7.01 -1.29
CA ILE A 126 -8.88 7.25 -2.10
C ILE A 126 -9.61 8.52 -1.63
N LEU A 127 -9.75 8.68 -0.31
CA LEU A 127 -10.40 9.85 0.28
C LEU A 127 -9.65 11.15 -0.07
N LEU A 128 -8.31 11.13 0.02
CA LEU A 128 -7.46 12.27 -0.35
C LEU A 128 -7.55 12.59 -1.84
N TYR A 129 -7.52 11.57 -2.70
CA TYR A 129 -7.69 11.76 -4.14
C TYR A 129 -9.03 12.43 -4.44
N ALA A 130 -10.12 11.93 -3.85
CA ALA A 130 -11.44 12.50 -4.07
C ALA A 130 -11.53 13.96 -3.59
N ALA A 131 -10.90 14.30 -2.46
CA ALA A 131 -10.93 15.66 -1.92
C ALA A 131 -10.05 16.64 -2.72
N LEU A 132 -8.82 16.24 -3.08
CA LEU A 132 -7.88 17.10 -3.81
C LEU A 132 -8.34 17.41 -5.24
N TYR A 133 -9.08 16.49 -5.86
CA TYR A 133 -9.62 16.66 -7.21
C TYR A 133 -11.09 17.09 -7.23
N GLY A 134 -11.64 17.53 -6.09
CA GLY A 134 -12.95 18.19 -6.02
C GLY A 134 -14.15 17.27 -6.24
N ILE A 135 -13.97 15.96 -6.09
CA ILE A 135 -15.05 14.98 -6.15
C ILE A 135 -15.88 15.03 -4.85
N ILE A 136 -15.22 15.30 -3.72
CA ILE A 136 -15.84 15.51 -2.41
C ILE A 136 -15.26 16.74 -1.72
N ILE A 137 -16.00 17.28 -0.75
CA ILE A 137 -15.56 18.39 0.10
C ILE A 137 -15.31 17.84 1.51
N LEU A 138 -14.15 18.15 2.10
CA LEU A 138 -13.70 17.75 3.44
C LEU A 138 -13.28 18.95 4.28
#